data_AF-A0A2W7L9H9-F1
#
_entry.id   AF-A0A2W7L9H9-F1
#
_cell.length_a   1.000
_cell.length_b   1.000
_cell.length_c   1.000
_cell.angle_alpha   90.00
_cell.angle_beta   90.00
_cell.angle_gamma   90.00
#
_symmetry.space_group_name_H-M   'P 1'
#
loop_
_entity.id
_entity.type
_entity.pdbx_description
1 polymer ?
#
loop_
_entity_poly.entity_id
_entity_poly.type
_entity_poly.pdbx_seq_one_letter_code
_entity_poly.pdbx_strand_id
1 'polypeptide(L)'
;MEELRSLLPGQWMDSMWLGLQILLILIAAFVLQRMVARGLRSLGERYPLPHELMVPVRGALRWLIMGSALLFVLERLGVSATVLWTALSGFVAVAAVAFFAIWSVLSNLLCAVLIFTVGPFRIGDVVELVDTLDKPGVKGRVIAINLLYTTLMETPEAGGALVQVPNSQFFQKAVRRWRGAEATTAVKPESIETD
;
A
#
# COMPACT_ATOMS: atom_id res chain seq x y z
N MET A 1 26.00 15.26 -60.59
CA MET A 1 25.97 15.18 -59.10
C MET A 1 24.60 14.72 -58.56
N GLU A 2 23.56 14.58 -59.40
CA GLU A 2 22.26 14.00 -59.02
C GLU A 2 22.13 12.50 -59.37
N GLU A 3 22.84 12.03 -60.39
CA GLU A 3 22.87 10.63 -60.85
C GLU A 3 23.46 9.62 -59.85
N LEU A 4 24.20 10.07 -58.82
CA LEU A 4 24.79 9.20 -57.80
C LEU A 4 23.86 8.96 -56.59
N ARG A 5 22.77 9.74 -56.48
CA ARG A 5 21.77 9.61 -55.40
C ARG A 5 20.66 8.61 -55.72
N SER A 6 20.47 8.26 -57.00
CA SER A 6 19.50 7.26 -57.45
C SER A 6 20.01 5.82 -57.30
N LEU A 7 21.33 5.63 -57.11
CA LEU A 7 21.96 4.32 -56.92
C LEU A 7 21.99 3.84 -55.46
N LEU A 8 21.61 4.68 -54.50
CA LEU A 8 21.36 4.27 -53.12
C LEU A 8 19.85 3.99 -53.01
N PRO A 9 19.43 2.72 -52.96
CA PRO A 9 18.00 2.42 -52.93
C PRO A 9 17.47 2.92 -51.58
N GLY A 10 16.55 3.89 -51.59
CA GLY A 10 16.05 4.55 -50.37
C GLY A 10 15.61 3.58 -49.27
N GLN A 11 15.11 2.40 -49.66
CA GLN A 11 14.78 1.26 -48.80
C GLN A 11 15.93 0.73 -47.91
N TRP A 12 17.20 0.79 -48.36
CA TRP A 12 18.36 0.43 -47.52
C TRP A 12 18.72 1.55 -46.56
N MET A 13 18.56 2.80 -46.96
CA MET A 13 18.78 3.96 -46.09
C MET A 13 17.77 3.96 -44.94
N ASP A 14 16.49 3.69 -45.25
CA ASP A 14 15.41 3.59 -44.25
C ASP A 14 15.64 2.39 -43.32
N SER A 15 16.07 1.24 -43.86
CA SER A 15 16.41 0.05 -43.06
C SER A 15 17.64 0.26 -42.16
N MET A 16 18.68 0.94 -42.66
CA MET A 16 19.87 1.28 -41.89
C MET A 16 19.56 2.35 -40.83
N TRP A 17 18.67 3.29 -41.12
CA TRP A 17 18.20 4.30 -40.19
C TRP A 17 17.36 3.70 -39.06
N LEU A 18 16.45 2.76 -39.38
CA LEU A 18 15.72 1.95 -38.42
C LEU A 18 16.68 1.11 -37.55
N GLY A 19 17.66 0.44 -38.16
CA GLY A 19 18.68 -0.32 -37.46
C GLY A 19 19.51 0.53 -36.51
N LEU A 20 19.91 1.74 -36.93
CA LEU A 20 20.65 2.70 -36.10
C LEU A 20 19.81 3.18 -34.91
N GLN A 21 18.53 3.48 -35.13
CA GLN A 21 17.61 3.85 -34.04
C GLN A 21 17.42 2.72 -33.02
N ILE A 22 17.28 1.48 -33.48
CA ILE A 22 17.20 0.30 -32.62
C ILE A 22 18.49 0.16 -31.80
N LEU A 23 19.65 0.27 -32.44
CA LEU A 23 20.96 0.20 -31.78
C LEU A 23 21.16 1.31 -30.73
N LEU A 24 20.77 2.55 -31.05
CA LEU A 24 20.87 3.69 -30.14
C LEU A 24 20.02 3.50 -28.88
N ILE A 25 18.82 2.94 -29.01
CA ILE A 25 17.98 2.63 -27.84
C ILE A 25 18.47 1.41 -27.07
N LEU A 26 18.99 0.38 -27.73
CA LEU A 26 19.64 -0.72 -27.01
C LEU A 26 20.83 -0.23 -26.18
N ILE A 27 21.63 0.69 -26.72
CA ILE A 27 22.74 1.32 -25.99
C ILE A 27 22.22 2.20 -24.85
N ALA A 28 21.21 3.04 -25.10
CA ALA A 28 20.62 3.88 -24.06
C ALA A 28 20.02 3.05 -22.91
N ALA A 29 19.27 1.98 -23.24
CA ALA A 29 18.71 1.04 -22.27
C ALA A 29 19.81 0.31 -21.49
N PHE A 30 20.88 -0.13 -22.15
CA PHE A 30 22.02 -0.77 -21.49
C PHE A 30 22.75 0.17 -20.53
N VAL A 31 22.96 1.43 -20.93
CA VAL A 31 23.59 2.45 -20.08
C VAL A 31 22.70 2.77 -18.87
N LEU A 32 21.39 2.97 -19.08
CA LEU A 32 20.44 3.24 -18.01
C LEU A 32 20.39 2.07 -17.01
N GLN A 33 20.31 0.83 -17.51
CA GLN A 33 20.34 -0.38 -16.69
C GLN A 33 21.62 -0.47 -15.86
N ARG A 34 22.77 -0.11 -16.44
CA ARG A 34 24.06 -0.12 -15.74
C ARG A 34 24.18 1.00 -14.71
N MET A 35 23.60 2.17 -14.96
CA MET A 35 23.54 3.29 -14.01
C MET A 35 22.67 2.95 -12.80
N VAL A 36 21.48 2.39 -13.02
CA VAL A 36 20.57 1.98 -11.93
C VAL A 36 21.19 0.84 -11.12
N ALA A 37 21.79 -0.16 -11.78
CA ALA A 37 22.48 -1.25 -11.10
C ALA A 37 23.68 -0.77 -10.26
N ARG A 38 24.40 0.26 -10.71
CA ARG A 38 25.49 0.89 -9.94
C ARG A 38 24.96 1.73 -8.78
N GLY A 39 23.93 2.55 -9.01
CA GLY A 39 23.30 3.35 -7.97
C GLY A 39 22.80 2.48 -6.83
N LEU A 40 22.15 1.36 -7.15
CA LEU A 40 21.64 0.44 -6.15
C LEU A 40 22.74 -0.28 -5.35
N ARG A 41 23.86 -0.64 -5.98
CA ARG A 41 25.04 -1.17 -5.27
C ARG A 41 25.62 -0.11 -4.33
N SER A 42 25.72 1.14 -4.79
CA SER A 42 26.22 2.26 -3.98
C SER A 42 25.30 2.64 -2.82
N LEU A 43 23.98 2.54 -2.96
CA LEU A 43 23.02 2.77 -1.87
C LEU A 43 23.04 1.62 -0.85
N GLY A 44 23.33 0.39 -1.30
CA GLY A 44 23.44 -0.79 -0.45
C GLY A 44 24.66 -0.79 0.49
N GLU A 45 25.70 0.02 0.19
CA GLU A 45 26.88 0.16 1.06
C GLU A 45 26.75 1.31 2.07
N ARG A 46 25.87 2.29 1.82
CA ARG A 46 25.71 3.48 2.68
C ARG A 46 24.65 3.33 3.78
N TYR A 47 23.76 2.36 3.69
CA TYR A 47 22.71 2.12 4.68
C TYR A 47 22.73 0.68 5.20
N PRO A 48 23.13 0.44 6.46
CA PRO A 48 22.99 -0.85 7.13
C PRO A 48 21.52 -1.03 7.54
N LEU A 49 20.65 -1.24 6.54
CA LEU A 49 19.27 -1.62 6.76
C LEU A 49 19.24 -3.12 7.16
N PRO A 50 18.36 -3.52 8.09
CA PRO A 50 18.26 -4.92 8.51
C PRO A 50 18.04 -5.83 7.29
N HIS A 51 18.82 -6.91 7.22
CA HIS A 51 18.95 -7.75 6.02
C HIS A 51 17.60 -8.32 5.54
N GLU A 52 16.66 -8.52 6.46
CA GLU A 52 15.30 -9.02 6.24
C GLU A 52 14.43 -8.10 5.36
N LEU A 53 14.59 -6.78 5.45
CA LEU A 53 13.87 -5.84 4.58
C LEU A 53 14.62 -5.58 3.26
N MET A 54 15.94 -5.78 3.24
CA MET A 54 16.75 -5.53 2.05
C MET A 54 16.53 -6.57 0.94
N VAL A 55 16.23 -7.83 1.29
CA VAL A 55 16.01 -8.91 0.32
C VAL A 55 14.79 -8.65 -0.57
N PRO A 56 13.58 -8.37 -0.06
CA PRO A 56 12.41 -8.07 -0.91
C PRO A 56 12.59 -6.77 -1.69
N VAL A 57 13.20 -5.74 -1.10
CA VAL A 57 13.46 -4.46 -1.79
C VAL A 57 14.43 -4.62 -2.95
N ARG A 58 15.55 -5.34 -2.76
CA ARG A 58 16.49 -5.67 -3.86
C ARG A 58 15.81 -6.54 -4.93
N GLY A 59 14.97 -7.48 -4.51
CA GLY A 59 14.19 -8.31 -5.42
C GLY A 59 13.26 -7.48 -6.31
N ALA A 60 12.42 -6.62 -5.69
CA ALA A 60 11.50 -5.74 -6.38
C ALA A 60 12.21 -4.80 -7.36
N LEU A 61 13.33 -4.20 -6.95
CA LEU A 61 14.09 -3.29 -7.81
C LEU A 61 14.78 -4.03 -8.96
N ARG A 62 15.29 -5.25 -8.74
CA ARG A 62 15.82 -6.10 -9.81
C ARG A 62 14.74 -6.44 -10.84
N TRP A 63 13.53 -6.80 -10.39
CA TRP A 63 12.39 -7.06 -11.27
C TRP A 63 11.94 -5.82 -12.05
N LEU A 64 11.94 -4.63 -11.43
CA LEU A 64 11.60 -3.37 -12.08
C LEU A 64 12.61 -3.02 -13.19
N ILE A 65 13.91 -3.16 -12.92
CA ILE A 65 14.97 -2.96 -13.92
C ILE A 65 14.84 -3.97 -15.07
N MET A 66 14.62 -5.24 -14.76
CA MET A 66 14.47 -6.28 -15.78
C MET A 66 13.21 -6.09 -16.63
N GLY A 67 12.09 -5.69 -16.02
CA GLY A 67 10.83 -5.40 -16.71
C GLY A 67 10.93 -4.18 -17.62
N SER A 68 11.54 -3.08 -17.16
CA SER A 68 11.76 -1.90 -18.00
C SER A 68 12.68 -2.19 -19.19
N ALA A 69 13.78 -2.93 -18.99
CA ALA A 69 14.65 -3.37 -20.08
C ALA A 69 13.91 -4.22 -21.13
N LEU A 70 13.05 -5.15 -20.68
CA LEU A 70 12.24 -5.99 -21.57
C LEU A 70 11.25 -5.15 -22.40
N LEU A 71 10.59 -4.16 -21.79
CA LEU A 71 9.65 -3.27 -22.49
C LEU A 71 10.33 -2.46 -23.60
N PHE A 72 11.53 -1.91 -23.34
CA PHE A 72 12.31 -1.20 -24.36
C PHE A 72 12.75 -2.12 -25.52
N VAL A 73 13.09 -3.37 -25.23
CA VAL A 73 13.42 -4.36 -26.27
C VAL A 73 12.19 -4.69 -27.12
N LEU A 74 11.02 -4.90 -26.50
CA LEU A 74 9.77 -5.17 -27.23
C LEU A 74 9.36 -4.00 -28.14
N GLU A 75 9.41 -2.77 -27.65
CA GLU A 75 9.13 -1.57 -28.45
C GLU A 75 10.06 -1.48 -29.68
N ARG A 76 11.32 -1.90 -29.53
CA ARG A 76 12.30 -1.93 -30.63
C ARG A 76 12.18 -3.11 -31.58
N LEU A 77 11.61 -4.24 -31.13
CA LEU A 77 11.27 -5.37 -32.00
C LEU A 77 10.05 -5.11 -32.89
N GLY A 78 9.53 -3.89 -32.91
CA GLY A 78 8.38 -3.50 -33.72
C GLY A 78 7.05 -3.91 -33.10
N VAL A 79 7.02 -4.28 -31.81
CA VAL A 79 5.76 -4.40 -31.07
C VAL A 79 5.15 -3.01 -31.02
N SER A 80 4.03 -2.83 -31.73
CA SER A 80 3.31 -1.57 -31.77
C SER A 80 3.10 -1.03 -30.36
N ALA A 81 3.31 0.28 -30.17
CA ALA A 81 3.03 0.98 -28.92
C ALA A 81 1.62 0.67 -28.40
N THR A 82 0.66 0.38 -29.31
CA THR A 82 -0.69 -0.06 -28.95
C THR A 82 -0.74 -1.40 -28.22
N VAL A 83 0.09 -2.38 -28.60
CA VAL A 83 0.14 -3.70 -27.95
C VAL A 83 0.77 -3.59 -26.57
N LEU A 84 1.85 -2.80 -26.44
CA LEU A 84 2.50 -2.54 -25.16
C LEU A 84 1.55 -1.78 -24.21
N TRP A 85 0.85 -0.78 -24.73
CA TRP A 85 -0.17 -0.02 -24.00
C TRP A 85 -1.33 -0.90 -23.54
N THR A 86 -1.79 -1.82 -24.40
CA THR A 86 -2.87 -2.77 -24.07
C THR A 86 -2.44 -3.78 -23.00
N ALA A 87 -1.21 -4.29 -23.09
CA ALA A 87 -0.67 -5.19 -22.07
C ALA A 87 -0.50 -4.48 -20.72
N LEU A 88 0.01 -3.24 -20.74
CA LEU A 88 0.18 -2.42 -19.54
C LEU A 88 -1.17 -2.07 -18.90
N SER A 89 -2.15 -1.62 -19.68
CA SER A 89 -3.48 -1.28 -19.17
C SER A 89 -4.20 -2.52 -18.63
N GLY A 90 -4.05 -3.69 -19.27
CA GLY A 90 -4.53 -4.96 -18.74
C GLY A 90 -3.89 -5.32 -17.40
N PHE A 91 -2.57 -5.18 -17.27
CA PHE A 91 -1.87 -5.41 -16.00
C PHE A 91 -2.34 -4.44 -14.92
N VAL A 92 -2.49 -3.15 -15.24
CA VAL A 92 -3.01 -2.13 -14.31
C VAL A 92 -4.44 -2.45 -13.88
N ALA A 93 -5.28 -2.92 -14.80
CA ALA A 93 -6.64 -3.33 -14.47
C ALA A 93 -6.66 -4.50 -13.46
N VAL A 94 -5.83 -5.52 -13.67
CA VAL A 94 -5.69 -6.63 -12.72
C VAL A 94 -5.12 -6.15 -11.37
N ALA A 95 -4.12 -5.26 -11.40
CA ALA A 95 -3.55 -4.68 -10.19
C ALA A 95 -4.59 -3.87 -9.39
N ALA A 96 -5.47 -3.13 -10.07
CA ALA A 96 -6.57 -2.40 -9.42
C ALA A 96 -7.55 -3.36 -8.72
N VAL A 97 -7.91 -4.48 -9.35
CA VAL A 97 -8.76 -5.51 -8.73
C VAL A 97 -8.06 -6.15 -7.51
N ALA A 98 -6.77 -6.45 -7.60
CA ALA A 98 -6.00 -6.97 -6.47
C ALA A 98 -5.89 -5.97 -5.32
N PHE A 99 -5.73 -4.68 -5.62
CA PHE A 99 -5.72 -3.61 -4.62
C PHE A 99 -7.05 -3.50 -3.89
N PHE A 100 -8.17 -3.64 -4.62
CA PHE A 100 -9.49 -3.67 -4.01
C PHE A 100 -9.65 -4.83 -3.03
N ALA A 101 -9.09 -6.01 -3.35
CA ALA A 101 -9.11 -7.17 -2.46
C ALA A 101 -8.34 -6.93 -1.15
N ILE A 102 -7.21 -6.20 -1.19
CA ILE A 102 -6.38 -5.93 0.00
C ILE A 102 -6.82 -4.68 0.79
N TRP A 103 -7.73 -3.87 0.23
CA TRP A 103 -8.15 -2.58 0.77
C TRP A 103 -8.56 -2.64 2.26
N SER A 104 -9.31 -3.67 2.65
CA SER A 104 -9.74 -3.84 4.03
C SER A 104 -8.56 -4.03 5.00
N VAL A 105 -7.58 -4.83 4.61
CA VAL A 105 -6.37 -5.09 5.42
C VAL A 105 -5.55 -3.80 5.56
N LEU A 106 -5.37 -3.08 4.45
CA LEU A 106 -4.63 -1.81 4.43
C LEU A 106 -5.32 -0.74 5.29
N SER A 107 -6.65 -0.63 5.19
CA SER A 107 -7.44 0.31 5.98
C SER A 107 -7.29 0.04 7.48
N ASN A 108 -7.38 -1.23 7.92
CA ASN A 108 -7.17 -1.59 9.32
C ASN A 108 -5.73 -1.30 9.79
N LEU A 109 -4.73 -1.59 8.96
CA LEU A 109 -3.32 -1.33 9.27
C LEU A 109 -3.05 0.17 9.41
N LEU A 110 -3.55 1.00 8.49
CA LEU A 110 -3.45 2.45 8.59
C LEU A 110 -4.15 2.97 9.85
N CYS A 111 -5.33 2.44 10.18
CA CYS A 111 -6.04 2.80 11.40
C CYS A 111 -5.25 2.42 12.65
N ALA A 112 -4.58 1.27 12.69
CA ALA A 112 -3.67 0.92 13.79
C ALA A 112 -2.53 1.95 13.93
N VAL A 113 -1.88 2.32 12.82
CA VAL A 113 -0.83 3.34 12.81
C VAL A 113 -1.34 4.69 13.33
N LEU A 114 -2.56 5.09 12.94
CA LEU A 114 -3.20 6.30 13.46
C LEU A 114 -3.50 6.20 14.95
N ILE A 115 -3.94 5.04 15.44
CA ILE A 115 -4.17 4.82 16.88
C ILE A 115 -2.85 4.98 17.65
N PHE A 116 -1.75 4.43 17.14
CA PHE A 116 -0.44 4.56 17.78
C PHE A 116 0.17 5.96 17.70
N THR A 117 -0.02 6.67 16.58
CA THR A 117 0.60 7.99 16.35
C THR A 117 -0.20 9.14 16.93
N VAL A 118 -1.52 9.16 16.71
CA VAL A 118 -2.43 10.22 17.19
C VAL A 118 -2.90 9.93 18.63
N GLY A 119 -2.92 8.66 19.04
CA GLY A 119 -3.33 8.26 20.39
C GLY A 119 -4.77 8.64 20.76
N PRO A 120 -5.79 8.46 19.89
CA PRO A 120 -7.18 8.83 20.20
C PRO A 120 -7.69 8.11 21.46
N PHE A 121 -7.28 6.86 21.66
CA PHE A 121 -7.50 6.06 22.86
C PHE A 121 -6.23 5.25 23.20
N ARG A 122 -6.07 4.91 24.47
CA ARG A 122 -4.95 4.09 24.97
C ARG A 122 -5.46 2.77 25.55
N ILE A 123 -4.55 1.82 25.68
CA ILE A 123 -4.81 0.58 26.42
C ILE A 123 -5.27 0.95 27.83
N GLY A 124 -6.40 0.38 28.24
CA GLY A 124 -7.03 0.62 29.53
C GLY A 124 -8.18 1.63 29.53
N ASP A 125 -8.36 2.41 28.46
CA ASP A 125 -9.53 3.31 28.31
C ASP A 125 -10.80 2.50 28.02
N VAL A 126 -11.96 3.00 28.48
CA VAL A 126 -13.27 2.45 28.12
C VAL A 126 -13.76 3.18 26.87
N VAL A 127 -14.05 2.41 25.83
CA VAL A 127 -14.55 2.90 24.54
C VAL A 127 -15.88 2.25 24.21
N GLU A 128 -16.80 3.02 23.63
CA GLU A 128 -18.07 2.54 23.10
C GLU A 128 -18.18 2.91 21.63
N LEU A 129 -18.41 1.91 20.79
CA LEU A 129 -18.65 2.07 19.36
C LEU A 129 -20.14 2.30 19.13
N VAL A 130 -20.54 3.54 18.84
CA VAL A 130 -21.95 3.88 18.60
C VAL A 130 -22.27 3.56 17.14
N ASP A 131 -23.09 2.54 16.91
CA ASP A 131 -23.42 2.06 15.55
C ASP A 131 -24.42 2.98 14.84
N THR A 132 -25.49 3.36 15.54
CA THR A 132 -26.53 4.31 15.14
C THR A 132 -27.34 4.65 16.41
N LEU A 133 -27.93 5.84 16.49
CA LEU A 133 -28.60 6.43 17.68
C LEU A 133 -29.59 5.51 18.46
N ASP A 134 -30.01 4.37 17.91
CA ASP A 134 -31.06 3.50 18.47
C ASP A 134 -30.60 2.10 18.96
N LYS A 135 -29.31 1.75 18.91
CA LYS A 135 -28.84 0.45 19.44
C LYS A 135 -27.64 0.62 20.39
N PRO A 136 -27.63 -0.08 21.55
CA PRO A 136 -26.48 -0.06 22.44
C PRO A 136 -25.26 -0.55 21.68
N GLY A 137 -24.25 0.31 21.61
CA GLY A 137 -23.00 0.05 20.94
C GLY A 137 -22.16 -0.99 21.68
N VAL A 138 -21.14 -1.52 21.02
CA VAL A 138 -20.16 -2.38 21.69
C VAL A 138 -19.36 -1.51 22.65
N LYS A 139 -19.58 -1.69 23.96
CA LYS A 139 -18.89 -0.97 25.04
C LYS A 139 -17.90 -1.89 25.74
N GLY A 140 -16.63 -1.49 25.77
CA GLY A 140 -15.62 -2.26 26.47
C GLY A 140 -14.33 -1.51 26.75
N ARG A 141 -13.54 -2.06 27.67
CA ARG A 141 -12.20 -1.58 28.01
C ARG A 141 -11.19 -2.13 27.02
N VAL A 142 -10.35 -1.27 26.45
CA VAL A 142 -9.29 -1.68 25.51
C VAL A 142 -8.22 -2.47 26.24
N ILE A 143 -8.04 -3.75 25.91
CA ILE A 143 -6.97 -4.59 26.48
C ILE A 143 -5.73 -4.57 25.58
N ALA A 144 -5.94 -4.70 24.27
CA ALA A 144 -4.85 -4.86 23.32
C ALA A 144 -5.21 -4.25 21.96
N ILE A 145 -4.20 -3.66 21.31
CA ILE A 145 -4.33 -3.07 19.97
C ILE A 145 -3.41 -3.88 19.05
N ASN A 146 -3.98 -4.63 18.10
CA ASN A 146 -3.24 -5.30 17.03
C ASN A 146 -3.31 -4.46 15.74
N LEU A 147 -2.57 -4.87 14.70
CA LEU A 147 -2.57 -4.17 13.40
C LEU A 147 -3.91 -4.27 12.66
N LEU A 148 -4.64 -5.38 12.82
CA LEU A 148 -5.90 -5.61 12.12
C LEU A 148 -7.15 -5.36 12.98
N TYR A 149 -7.07 -5.66 14.28
CA TYR A 149 -8.19 -5.55 15.22
C TYR A 149 -7.73 -5.06 16.59
N THR A 150 -8.66 -4.47 17.34
CA THR A 150 -8.47 -4.07 18.74
C THR A 150 -9.38 -4.93 19.61
N THR A 151 -8.83 -5.46 20.71
CA THR A 151 -9.57 -6.31 21.66
C THR A 151 -10.12 -5.48 22.79
N LEU A 152 -11.43 -5.53 22.97
CA LEU A 152 -12.20 -4.88 24.01
C LEU A 152 -12.71 -5.93 25.00
N MET A 153 -12.66 -5.63 26.30
CA MET A 153 -13.32 -6.42 27.35
C MET A 153 -14.62 -5.74 27.72
N GLU A 154 -15.74 -6.44 27.60
CA GLU A 154 -17.00 -5.92 28.09
C GLU A 154 -16.97 -5.76 29.63
N THR A 155 -17.71 -4.76 30.11
CA THR A 155 -17.90 -4.53 31.55
C THR A 155 -18.62 -5.75 32.16
N PRO A 156 -18.39 -6.12 33.44
CA PRO A 156 -19.02 -7.28 34.07
C PRO A 156 -20.55 -7.32 33.96
N GLU A 157 -21.19 -6.15 33.88
CA GLU A 157 -22.64 -5.97 33.69
C GLU A 157 -23.17 -6.49 32.34
N ALA A 158 -22.32 -6.58 31.32
CA ALA A 158 -22.67 -7.02 29.96
C ALA A 158 -22.28 -8.48 29.67
N GLY A 159 -21.70 -9.20 30.64
CA GLY A 159 -21.34 -10.62 30.49
C GLY A 159 -19.84 -10.90 30.33
N GLY A 160 -18.99 -9.86 30.35
CA GLY A 160 -17.53 -10.01 30.43
C GLY A 160 -16.87 -10.64 29.19
N ALA A 161 -17.53 -10.62 28.04
CA ALA A 161 -16.99 -11.18 26.81
C ALA A 161 -15.80 -10.37 26.27
N LEU A 162 -14.89 -11.07 25.59
CA LEU A 162 -13.81 -10.44 24.82
C LEU A 162 -14.29 -10.20 23.39
N VAL A 163 -14.44 -8.94 23.00
CA VAL A 163 -14.90 -8.54 21.67
C VAL A 163 -13.73 -8.02 20.85
N GLN A 164 -13.57 -8.56 19.64
CA GLN A 164 -12.55 -8.10 18.70
C GLN A 164 -13.19 -7.20 17.64
N VAL A 165 -12.75 -5.95 17.58
CA VAL A 165 -13.29 -4.94 16.66
C VAL A 165 -12.22 -4.58 15.63
N PRO A 166 -12.49 -4.67 14.32
CA PRO A 166 -11.55 -4.21 13.29
C PRO A 166 -11.19 -2.73 13.48
N ASN A 167 -9.91 -2.38 13.33
CA ASN A 167 -9.42 -1.03 13.61
C ASN A 167 -10.10 0.04 12.75
N SER A 168 -10.48 -0.28 11.51
CA SER A 168 -11.16 0.65 10.61
C SER A 168 -12.54 1.06 11.11
N GLN A 169 -13.23 0.22 11.90
CA GLN A 169 -14.55 0.54 12.43
C GLN A 169 -14.52 1.68 13.45
N PHE A 170 -13.42 1.86 14.18
CA PHE A 170 -13.25 2.98 15.12
C PHE A 170 -13.19 4.35 14.45
N PHE A 171 -12.85 4.40 13.15
CA PHE A 171 -12.81 5.65 12.38
C PHE A 171 -14.01 5.82 11.46
N GLN A 172 -14.79 4.76 11.23
CA GLN A 172 -16.02 4.80 10.44
C GLN A 172 -17.25 5.15 11.27
N LYS A 173 -17.22 4.85 12.58
CA LYS A 173 -18.32 5.07 13.53
C LYS A 173 -17.95 6.11 14.57
N ALA A 174 -18.96 6.71 15.21
CA ALA A 174 -18.72 7.60 16.35
C ALA A 174 -18.23 6.79 17.56
N VAL A 175 -17.14 7.23 18.18
CA VAL A 175 -16.54 6.56 19.35
C VAL A 175 -16.71 7.45 20.57
N ARG A 176 -17.36 6.92 21.60
CA ARG A 176 -17.43 7.57 22.93
C ARG A 176 -16.34 6.99 23.81
N ARG A 177 -15.59 7.86 24.50
CA ARG A 177 -14.46 7.48 25.34
C ARG A 177 -14.68 7.98 26.76
N TRP A 178 -14.47 7.12 27.74
CA TRP A 178 -14.36 7.49 29.14
C TRP A 178 -12.94 7.19 29.63
N ARG A 179 -12.26 8.22 30.12
CA ARG A 179 -10.97 8.06 30.80
C ARG A 179 -11.24 7.57 32.21
N GLY A 180 -10.39 6.68 32.72
CA GLY A 180 -10.61 5.80 33.89
C GLY A 180 -11.11 6.39 35.23
N ALA A 181 -11.39 7.69 35.34
CA ALA A 181 -12.07 8.29 36.49
C ALA A 181 -13.58 8.50 36.30
N GLU A 182 -14.07 8.65 35.06
CA GLU A 182 -15.49 8.95 34.78
C GLU A 182 -16.35 7.70 34.55
N ALA A 183 -15.74 6.54 34.28
CA ALA A 183 -16.47 5.30 34.07
C ALA A 183 -17.14 4.78 35.36
N THR A 184 -16.59 5.13 36.54
CA THR A 184 -17.14 4.74 37.84
C THR A 184 -18.33 5.61 38.27
N THR A 185 -18.40 6.87 37.81
CA THR A 185 -19.48 7.80 38.18
C THR A 185 -20.72 7.70 37.28
N ALA A 186 -20.59 7.22 36.04
CA ALA A 186 -21.74 7.07 35.14
C ALA A 186 -22.65 5.86 35.45
N VAL A 187 -22.22 4.95 36.33
CA VAL A 187 -22.97 3.72 36.70
C VAL A 187 -23.85 3.93 37.96
N LYS A 188 -23.76 5.08 38.65
CA LYS A 188 -24.61 5.37 39.80
C LYS A 188 -24.89 6.88 39.88
N PRO A 189 -26.15 7.31 39.67
CA PRO A 189 -27.05 7.44 40.82
C PRO A 189 -28.55 7.32 40.47
N GLU A 190 -29.23 6.22 40.81
CA GLU A 190 -30.68 6.24 40.98
C GLU A 190 -31.14 5.08 41.88
N SER A 191 -30.79 5.17 43.16
CA SER A 191 -31.41 4.30 44.17
C SER A 191 -31.28 4.90 45.58
N ILE A 192 -31.49 6.20 45.74
CA ILE A 192 -31.72 6.78 47.07
C ILE A 192 -32.67 7.99 46.92
N GLU A 193 -33.97 7.71 47.01
CA GLU A 193 -34.96 8.60 47.63
C GLU A 193 -36.04 7.65 48.21
N THR A 194 -35.78 7.03 49.36
CA THR A 194 -36.23 7.40 50.72
C THR A 194 -37.74 7.68 50.84
N ASP A 195 -38.39 6.76 51.58
CA ASP A 195 -39.62 6.87 52.39
C ASP A 195 -40.92 7.45 51.79
#